data_AF-A0A163LSV0-F1
#
_entry.id   AF-A0A163LSV0-F1
#
_cell.length_a   1.000
_cell.length_b   1.000
_cell.length_c   1.000
_cell.angle_alpha   90.00
_cell.angle_beta   90.00
_cell.angle_gamma   90.00
#
_symmetry.space_group_name_H-M   'P 1'
#
loop_
_entity.id
_entity.type
_entity.pdbx_description
1 polymer ?
#
loop_
_entity_poly.entity_id
_entity_poly.type
_entity_poly.pdbx_seq_one_letter_code
_entity_poly.pdbx_strand_id
1 'polypeptide(L)'
;MPRADILVGNACKSFCPSLPPEVWINILSYHSDLAHLWNTVRRVSPTLRACAERAFGDNFLKDVHIEFLLERHNLGGKRGPHEPAISVEFERLGKGDEERLACFRGHMITVPWLRDKTPNIIMQRWHENIEKRKPELPNYTICIGDMVNDTHIPSLTVNVEEYEVQLDWRGMLQLFFREYAKLDASKADWQRGHESSHQTTATRKVKGSKLGSMESPALWQDIEAECRRNLRRKRLKEHYRDNAEMLWAIDSLKYFEKADSSKWSSASPKMLPHLPGAGLGERWFGSTNLVQELYLDECSSMNRIDTQIRLIGKLKGS
;
A
#
# COMPACT_ATOMS: atom_id res chain seq x y z
N MET A 1 34.03 -41.92 14.25
CA MET A 1 34.17 -40.46 14.38
C MET A 1 33.30 -39.99 15.55
N PRO A 2 33.89 -39.36 16.58
CA PRO A 2 33.16 -38.96 17.78
C PRO A 2 32.33 -37.68 17.52
N ARG A 3 31.06 -37.68 17.98
CA ARG A 3 30.19 -36.51 17.96
C ARG A 3 30.68 -35.53 19.02
N ALA A 4 30.95 -34.29 18.63
CA ALA A 4 31.29 -33.22 19.56
C ALA A 4 30.09 -32.95 20.48
N ASP A 5 30.32 -33.07 21.79
CA ASP A 5 29.35 -32.73 22.82
C ASP A 5 29.05 -31.22 22.74
N ILE A 6 27.82 -30.90 22.36
CA ILE A 6 27.31 -29.53 22.37
C ILE A 6 27.18 -29.12 23.83
N LEU A 7 28.09 -28.27 24.30
CA LEU A 7 28.02 -27.63 25.60
C LEU A 7 26.69 -26.88 25.70
N VAL A 8 25.77 -27.44 26.49
CA VAL A 8 24.49 -26.82 26.85
C VAL A 8 24.83 -25.57 27.66
N GLY A 9 24.84 -24.42 26.96
CA GLY A 9 25.16 -23.12 27.54
C GLY A 9 24.21 -22.79 28.68
N ASN A 10 24.79 -22.38 29.82
CA ASN A 10 24.07 -21.89 30.98
C ASN A 10 23.04 -20.83 30.56
N ALA A 11 21.75 -21.15 30.71
CA ALA A 11 20.68 -20.20 30.45
C ALA A 11 20.91 -18.94 31.29
N CYS A 12 21.11 -17.82 30.61
CA CYS A 12 21.28 -16.52 31.24
C CYS A 12 20.02 -16.22 32.07
N LYS A 13 20.09 -16.32 33.39
CA LYS A 13 18.95 -16.02 34.27
C LYS A 13 18.58 -14.55 34.09
N SER A 14 17.34 -14.27 33.66
CA SER A 14 16.86 -12.89 33.57
C SER A 14 16.75 -12.31 34.97
N PHE A 15 17.49 -11.24 35.25
CA PHE A 15 17.50 -10.58 36.56
C PHE A 15 16.26 -9.73 36.86
N CYS A 16 15.35 -9.58 35.89
CA CYS A 16 14.08 -8.86 36.06
C CYS A 16 12.91 -9.84 35.94
N PRO A 17 11.94 -9.83 36.87
CA PRO A 17 10.69 -10.55 36.69
C PRO A 17 9.97 -10.00 35.46
N SER A 18 9.42 -10.88 34.62
CA SER A 18 8.64 -10.45 33.46
C SER A 18 7.34 -9.78 33.92
N LEU A 19 7.01 -8.63 33.35
CA LEU A 19 5.69 -8.03 33.56
C LEU A 19 4.58 -8.98 33.07
N PRO A 20 3.41 -9.00 33.74
CA PRO A 20 2.24 -9.75 33.28
C PRO A 20 1.83 -9.33 31.85
N PRO A 21 1.30 -10.25 31.01
CA PRO A 21 0.85 -9.95 29.65
C PRO A 21 -0.16 -8.80 29.58
N GLU A 22 -1.06 -8.68 30.55
CA GLU A 22 -2.09 -7.65 30.62
C GLU A 22 -1.47 -6.25 30.75
N VAL A 23 -0.40 -6.14 31.54
CA VAL A 23 0.36 -4.89 31.70
C VAL A 23 1.04 -4.53 30.39
N TRP A 24 1.63 -5.51 29.69
CA TRP A 24 2.20 -5.28 28.36
C TRP A 24 1.14 -4.83 27.35
N ILE A 25 0.01 -5.52 27.25
CA ILE A 25 -1.08 -5.14 26.33
C ILE A 25 -1.53 -3.69 26.60
N ASN A 26 -1.69 -3.32 27.87
CA ASN A 26 -2.05 -1.96 28.25
C ASN A 26 -0.95 -0.95 27.91
N ILE A 27 0.34 -1.26 28.09
CA ILE A 27 1.42 -0.36 27.65
C ILE A 27 1.39 -0.19 26.12
N LEU A 28 1.21 -1.29 25.38
CA LEU A 28 1.24 -1.28 23.92
C LEU A 28 0.01 -0.61 23.29
N SER A 29 -1.15 -0.56 23.99
CA SER A 29 -2.35 0.13 23.50
C SER A 29 -2.21 1.65 23.45
N TYR A 30 -1.25 2.23 24.18
CA TYR A 30 -0.94 3.67 24.13
C TYR A 30 0.20 4.01 23.16
N HIS A 31 0.68 3.04 22.37
CA HIS A 31 1.78 3.27 21.44
C HIS A 31 1.30 4.06 20.21
N SER A 32 1.90 5.22 19.95
CA SER A 32 1.51 6.10 18.84
C SER A 32 2.05 5.63 17.48
N ASP A 33 3.26 5.06 17.45
CA ASP A 33 3.86 4.53 16.22
C ASP A 33 3.48 3.06 16.01
N LEU A 34 2.34 2.85 15.35
CA LEU A 34 1.81 1.52 15.06
C LEU A 34 2.75 0.68 14.16
N ALA A 35 3.52 1.34 13.29
CA ALA A 35 4.46 0.65 12.41
C ALA A 35 5.64 0.08 13.21
N HIS A 36 6.18 0.82 14.17
CA HIS A 36 7.21 0.34 15.09
C HIS A 36 6.68 -0.82 15.94
N LEU A 37 5.48 -0.68 16.50
CA LEU A 37 4.84 -1.72 17.30
C LEU A 37 4.72 -3.04 16.51
N TRP A 38 4.23 -2.97 15.27
CA TRP A 38 3.99 -4.14 14.44
C TRP A 38 5.27 -4.76 13.85
N ASN A 39 6.22 -3.94 13.40
CA ASN A 39 7.41 -4.44 12.71
C ASN A 39 8.57 -4.74 13.65
N THR A 40 8.67 -4.07 14.79
CA THR A 40 9.82 -4.15 15.71
C THR A 40 9.44 -4.87 16.99
N VAL A 41 8.55 -4.30 17.80
CA VAL A 41 8.19 -4.84 19.13
C VAL A 41 7.64 -6.27 19.03
N ARG A 42 6.74 -6.51 18.07
CA ARG A 42 6.16 -7.83 17.78
C ARG A 42 7.20 -8.91 17.41
N ARG A 43 8.42 -8.54 17.02
CA ARG A 43 9.50 -9.47 16.63
C ARG A 43 10.49 -9.79 17.75
N VAL A 44 10.46 -9.06 18.86
CA VAL A 44 11.41 -9.22 19.97
C VAL A 44 11.27 -10.58 20.66
N SER A 45 10.04 -10.99 20.97
CA SER A 45 9.77 -12.29 21.61
C SER A 45 8.38 -12.83 21.25
N PRO A 46 8.12 -14.14 21.39
CA PRO A 46 6.79 -14.71 21.22
C PRO A 46 5.74 -14.09 22.15
N THR A 47 6.12 -13.76 23.39
CA THR A 47 5.22 -13.12 24.36
C THR A 47 4.84 -11.71 23.91
N LEU A 48 5.81 -10.89 23.51
CA LEU A 48 5.54 -9.54 23.00
C LEU A 48 4.77 -9.57 21.69
N ARG A 49 4.98 -10.61 20.86
CA ARG A 49 4.16 -10.84 19.66
C ARG A 49 2.68 -11.01 20.01
N ALA A 50 2.37 -11.90 20.96
CA ALA A 50 1.01 -12.14 21.40
C ALA A 50 0.39 -10.89 22.03
N CYS A 51 1.14 -10.17 22.87
CA CYS A 51 0.68 -8.92 23.49
C CYS A 51 0.41 -7.83 22.44
N ALA A 52 1.30 -7.65 21.47
CA ALA A 52 1.11 -6.69 20.38
C ALA A 52 -0.09 -7.05 19.51
N GLU A 53 -0.22 -8.31 19.08
CA GLU A 53 -1.37 -8.77 18.30
C GLU A 53 -2.69 -8.56 19.08
N ARG A 54 -2.71 -8.87 20.37
CA ARG A 54 -3.87 -8.64 21.22
C ARG A 54 -4.21 -7.15 21.35
N ALA A 55 -3.20 -6.29 21.55
CA ALA A 55 -3.38 -4.84 21.61
C ALA A 55 -3.97 -4.29 20.29
N PHE A 56 -3.52 -4.80 19.13
CA PHE A 56 -4.10 -4.45 17.83
C PHE A 56 -5.55 -4.90 17.70
N GLY A 57 -5.84 -6.16 18.03
CA GLY A 57 -7.19 -6.69 17.97
C GLY A 57 -8.19 -5.91 18.83
N ASP A 58 -7.77 -5.53 20.04
CA ASP A 58 -8.64 -4.88 21.02
C ASP A 58 -8.72 -3.36 20.84
N ASN A 59 -7.66 -2.70 20.36
CA ASN A 59 -7.56 -1.23 20.40
C ASN A 59 -7.38 -0.54 19.04
N PHE A 60 -6.71 -1.15 18.07
CA PHE A 60 -6.28 -0.46 16.84
C PHE A 60 -7.09 -0.86 15.61
N LEU A 61 -7.77 -2.02 15.60
CA LEU A 61 -8.59 -2.43 14.45
C LEU A 61 -9.76 -1.47 14.18
N LYS A 62 -10.29 -0.81 15.21
CA LYS A 62 -11.33 0.21 15.08
C LYS A 62 -10.89 1.44 14.27
N ASP A 63 -9.58 1.69 14.18
CA ASP A 63 -9.00 2.81 13.43
C ASP A 63 -8.66 2.40 11.97
N VAL A 64 -8.98 1.16 11.59
CA VAL A 64 -8.80 0.65 10.23
C VAL A 64 -10.06 0.93 9.43
N HIS A 65 -9.91 1.70 8.36
CA HIS A 65 -10.98 1.96 7.39
C HIS A 65 -10.57 1.41 6.03
N ILE A 66 -11.49 0.73 5.35
CA ILE A 66 -11.24 0.24 3.99
C ILE A 66 -12.31 0.85 3.08
N GLU A 67 -11.88 1.68 2.13
CA GLU A 67 -12.77 2.29 1.16
C GLU A 67 -12.70 1.53 -0.16
N PHE A 68 -13.81 0.93 -0.59
CA PHE A 68 -13.99 0.31 -1.90
C PHE A 68 -14.61 1.29 -2.89
N LEU A 69 -13.95 1.51 -4.02
CA LEU A 69 -14.47 2.37 -5.08
C LEU A 69 -15.31 1.56 -6.07
N LEU A 70 -16.43 2.15 -6.48
CA LEU A 70 -17.41 1.51 -7.36
C LEU A 70 -17.39 2.06 -8.79
N GLU A 71 -16.26 2.64 -9.19
CA GLU A 71 -16.08 3.07 -10.56
C GLU A 71 -16.19 1.87 -11.51
N ARG A 72 -16.95 2.06 -12.59
CA ARG A 72 -17.09 1.01 -13.61
C ARG A 72 -15.80 0.87 -14.42
N HIS A 73 -15.09 1.97 -14.64
CA HIS A 73 -13.92 2.05 -15.50
C HIS A 73 -12.85 2.86 -14.76
N ASN A 74 -11.72 2.25 -14.43
CA ASN A 74 -10.56 2.90 -13.80
C ASN A 74 -9.82 3.79 -14.82
N LEU A 75 -10.50 4.77 -15.42
CA LEU A 75 -9.94 5.56 -16.54
C LEU A 75 -8.95 6.65 -16.11
N GLY A 76 -8.39 6.57 -14.90
CA GLY A 76 -7.42 7.54 -14.39
C GLY A 76 -7.96 8.98 -14.30
N GLY A 77 -9.28 9.16 -14.28
CA GLY A 77 -9.91 10.47 -14.10
C GLY A 77 -9.58 11.07 -12.73
N LYS A 78 -9.51 12.41 -12.65
CA LYS A 78 -9.43 13.08 -11.33
C LYS A 78 -10.68 12.71 -10.54
N ARG A 79 -10.47 12.17 -9.34
CA ARG A 79 -11.57 11.76 -8.47
C ARG A 79 -12.45 12.97 -8.19
N GLY A 80 -13.70 12.90 -8.61
CA GLY A 80 -14.70 13.85 -8.14
C GLY A 80 -14.94 13.60 -6.65
N PRO A 81 -15.34 14.59 -5.84
CA PRO A 81 -15.81 14.41 -4.45
C PRO A 81 -17.12 13.58 -4.35
N HIS A 82 -17.42 12.82 -5.40
CA HIS A 82 -18.73 12.46 -5.90
C HIS A 82 -18.73 11.02 -6.45
N GLU A 83 -17.59 10.33 -6.41
CA GLU A 83 -17.54 8.93 -6.80
C GLU A 83 -18.17 8.03 -5.73
N PRO A 84 -19.06 7.11 -6.12
CA PRO A 84 -19.66 6.18 -5.18
C PRO A 84 -18.58 5.26 -4.60
N ALA A 85 -18.56 5.20 -3.28
CA ALA A 85 -17.66 4.35 -2.53
C ALA A 85 -18.42 3.67 -1.37
N ILE A 86 -17.94 2.49 -1.00
CA ILE A 86 -18.38 1.78 0.21
C ILE A 86 -17.21 1.83 1.18
N SER A 87 -17.41 2.53 2.29
CA SER A 87 -16.47 2.50 3.40
C SER A 87 -16.88 1.35 4.32
N VAL A 88 -15.96 0.45 4.64
CA VAL A 88 -16.20 -0.56 5.66
C VAL A 88 -15.38 -0.23 6.91
N GLU A 89 -16.01 -0.38 8.06
CA GLU A 89 -15.45 -0.10 9.38
C GLU A 89 -15.44 -1.37 10.22
N PHE A 90 -14.45 -1.50 11.10
CA PHE A 90 -14.32 -2.69 11.93
C PHE A 90 -15.54 -2.88 12.82
N GLU A 91 -16.13 -4.06 12.79
CA GLU A 91 -17.28 -4.42 13.63
C GLU A 91 -16.88 -5.39 14.75
N ARG A 92 -16.22 -6.50 14.38
CA ARG A 92 -15.90 -7.58 15.33
C ARG A 92 -14.75 -8.46 14.86
N LEU A 93 -14.14 -9.16 15.83
CA LEU A 93 -13.23 -10.28 15.58
C LEU A 93 -13.98 -11.60 15.56
N GLY A 94 -13.49 -12.54 14.75
CA GLY A 94 -13.87 -13.94 14.83
C GLY A 94 -13.52 -14.56 16.18
N LYS A 95 -14.17 -15.66 16.53
CA LYS A 95 -14.00 -16.36 17.82
C LYS A 95 -13.34 -17.73 17.61
N GLY A 96 -12.63 -18.22 18.62
CA GLY A 96 -12.00 -19.54 18.57
C GLY A 96 -10.98 -19.65 17.43
N ASP A 97 -11.17 -20.60 16.53
CA ASP A 97 -10.27 -20.84 15.40
C ASP A 97 -10.26 -19.70 14.37
N GLU A 98 -11.27 -18.82 14.41
CA GLU A 98 -11.41 -17.65 13.53
C GLU A 98 -10.84 -16.35 14.12
N GLU A 99 -10.06 -16.39 15.20
CA GLU A 99 -9.48 -15.18 15.83
C GLU A 99 -8.63 -14.32 14.87
N ARG A 100 -8.17 -14.92 13.76
CA ARG A 100 -7.44 -14.21 12.70
C ARG A 100 -8.34 -13.47 11.72
N LEU A 101 -9.64 -13.75 11.72
CA LEU A 101 -10.62 -13.11 10.85
C LEU A 101 -11.19 -11.89 11.57
N ALA A 102 -11.25 -10.78 10.85
CA ALA A 102 -11.95 -9.58 11.27
C ALA A 102 -13.10 -9.30 10.31
N CYS A 103 -14.25 -8.94 10.87
CA CYS A 103 -15.45 -8.55 10.16
C CYS A 103 -15.56 -7.03 10.16
N PHE A 104 -15.77 -6.46 8.99
CA PHE A 104 -15.95 -5.04 8.75
C PHE A 104 -17.33 -4.80 8.14
N ARG A 105 -18.10 -3.88 8.72
CA ARG A 105 -19.43 -3.53 8.21
C ARG A 105 -19.36 -2.32 7.29
N GLY A 106 -20.02 -2.43 6.17
CA GLY A 106 -20.12 -1.41 5.15
C GLY A 106 -21.14 -0.33 5.48
N HIS A 107 -20.71 0.90 5.29
CA HIS A 107 -21.53 2.09 5.26
C HIS A 107 -21.48 2.68 3.85
N MET A 108 -22.64 2.78 3.22
CA MET A 108 -22.75 3.38 1.90
C MET A 108 -22.61 4.89 2.04
N ILE A 109 -21.59 5.46 1.41
CA ILE A 109 -21.45 6.91 1.30
C ILE A 109 -22.43 7.37 0.20
N THR A 110 -23.64 7.76 0.62
CA THR A 110 -24.67 8.21 -0.32
C THR A 110 -24.29 9.56 -0.89
N VAL A 111 -24.15 9.61 -2.21
CA VAL A 111 -23.97 10.89 -2.91
C VAL A 111 -25.32 11.46 -3.37
N PRO A 112 -25.60 12.77 -3.16
CA PRO A 112 -26.92 13.35 -3.37
C PRO A 112 -27.58 13.13 -4.73
N TRP A 113 -26.82 13.03 -5.83
CA TRP A 113 -27.34 12.79 -7.18
C TRP A 113 -27.51 11.30 -7.52
N LEU A 114 -27.13 10.37 -6.64
CA LEU A 114 -27.33 8.93 -6.87
C LEU A 114 -28.69 8.41 -6.38
N ARG A 115 -29.62 9.30 -6.00
CA ARG A 115 -30.95 8.92 -5.48
C ARG A 115 -31.73 7.97 -6.40
N ASP A 116 -31.44 7.99 -7.70
CA ASP A 116 -32.15 7.18 -8.70
C ASP A 116 -31.57 5.76 -8.86
N LYS A 117 -30.42 5.45 -8.27
CA LYS A 117 -29.87 4.08 -8.29
C LYS A 117 -30.31 3.34 -7.05
N THR A 118 -30.93 2.18 -7.24
CA THR A 118 -31.27 1.29 -6.14
C THR A 118 -29.99 0.80 -5.44
N PRO A 119 -29.97 0.72 -4.09
CA PRO A 119 -28.87 0.13 -3.33
C PRO A 119 -28.40 -1.22 -3.90
N ASN A 120 -29.31 -2.02 -4.45
CA ASN A 120 -29.03 -3.28 -5.11
C ASN A 120 -28.01 -3.17 -6.26
N ILE A 121 -28.07 -2.11 -7.09
CA ILE A 121 -27.11 -1.90 -8.18
C ILE A 121 -25.72 -1.60 -7.64
N ILE A 122 -25.65 -0.84 -6.56
CA ILE A 122 -24.39 -0.45 -5.90
C ILE A 122 -23.74 -1.71 -5.29
N MET A 123 -24.54 -2.52 -4.61
CA MET A 123 -24.10 -3.77 -4.00
C MET A 123 -23.67 -4.82 -5.01
N GLN A 124 -24.43 -4.98 -6.11
CA GLN A 124 -24.03 -5.84 -7.21
C GLN A 124 -22.67 -5.41 -7.80
N ARG A 125 -22.46 -4.11 -8.01
CA ARG A 125 -21.17 -3.59 -8.50
C ARG A 125 -20.03 -3.85 -7.53
N TRP A 126 -20.29 -3.68 -6.24
CA TRP A 126 -19.29 -3.94 -5.20
C TRP A 126 -18.85 -5.40 -5.22
N HIS A 127 -19.82 -6.31 -5.27
CA HIS A 127 -19.58 -7.74 -5.40
C HIS A 127 -18.76 -8.07 -6.65
N GLU A 128 -19.19 -7.58 -7.82
CA GLU A 128 -18.47 -7.80 -9.08
C GLU A 128 -17.04 -7.27 -9.05
N ASN A 129 -16.82 -6.09 -8.43
CA ASN A 129 -15.50 -5.48 -8.31
C ASN A 129 -14.56 -6.28 -7.40
N ILE A 130 -15.10 -6.97 -6.39
CA ILE A 130 -14.33 -7.81 -5.47
C ILE A 130 -14.06 -9.18 -6.08
N GLU A 131 -15.04 -9.79 -6.76
CA GLU A 131 -14.84 -11.09 -7.42
C GLU A 131 -13.84 -10.98 -8.57
N LYS A 132 -13.94 -9.92 -9.38
CA LYS A 132 -13.07 -9.67 -10.53
C LYS A 132 -11.79 -8.93 -10.17
N ARG A 133 -11.47 -8.83 -8.87
CA ARG A 133 -10.30 -8.09 -8.40
C ARG A 133 -9.02 -8.68 -8.99
N LYS A 134 -8.13 -7.80 -9.45
CA LYS A 134 -6.80 -8.19 -9.89
C LYS A 134 -5.74 -7.57 -8.96
N PRO A 135 -4.59 -8.23 -8.73
CA PRO A 135 -3.50 -7.68 -7.92
C PRO A 135 -3.02 -6.28 -8.35
N GLU A 136 -3.01 -6.02 -9.66
CA GLU A 136 -2.67 -4.74 -10.29
C GLU A 136 -3.77 -3.68 -10.14
N LEU A 137 -4.98 -4.08 -9.75
CA LEU A 137 -6.16 -3.22 -9.66
C LEU A 137 -6.95 -3.49 -8.37
N PRO A 138 -6.37 -3.18 -7.19
CA PRO A 138 -7.13 -3.15 -5.95
C PRO A 138 -8.10 -1.98 -6.05
N ASN A 139 -9.39 -2.27 -6.24
CA ASN A 139 -10.47 -1.29 -6.25
C ASN A 139 -10.78 -0.76 -4.83
N TYR A 140 -9.76 -0.64 -3.98
CA TYR A 140 -9.87 -0.21 -2.60
C TYR A 140 -8.61 0.50 -2.11
N THR A 141 -8.76 1.20 -0.99
CA THR A 141 -7.65 1.73 -0.19
C THR A 141 -7.86 1.34 1.28
N ILE A 142 -6.77 1.11 1.98
CA ILE A 142 -6.71 0.82 3.41
C ILE A 142 -6.13 2.04 4.10
N CYS A 143 -6.83 2.56 5.09
CA CYS A 143 -6.43 3.68 5.92
C CYS A 143 -6.24 3.20 7.36
N ILE A 144 -5.08 3.50 7.96
CA ILE A 144 -4.77 3.25 9.37
C ILE A 144 -4.14 4.53 9.93
N GLY A 145 -4.90 5.31 10.68
CA GLY A 145 -4.46 6.63 11.13
C GLY A 145 -4.26 7.60 9.96
N ASP A 146 -3.04 8.10 9.77
CA ASP A 146 -2.64 8.91 8.60
C ASP A 146 -2.00 8.12 7.46
N MET A 147 -1.82 6.81 7.63
CA MET A 147 -1.22 5.95 6.63
C MET A 147 -2.31 5.45 5.68
N VAL A 148 -2.08 5.61 4.38
CA VAL A 148 -2.97 5.11 3.32
C VAL A 148 -2.17 4.26 2.35
N ASN A 149 -2.68 3.07 2.03
CA ASN A 149 -2.07 2.18 1.05
C ASN A 149 -3.13 1.31 0.37
N ASP A 150 -2.76 0.65 -0.73
CA ASP A 150 -3.63 -0.28 -1.46
C ASP A 150 -3.10 -1.72 -1.42
N THR A 151 -2.44 -2.04 -0.32
CA THR A 151 -1.83 -3.34 -0.08
C THR A 151 -2.86 -4.46 -0.19
N HIS A 152 -2.44 -5.61 -0.73
CA HIS A 152 -3.28 -6.80 -0.86
C HIS A 152 -3.91 -7.21 0.49
N ILE A 153 -5.22 -7.50 0.48
CA ILE A 153 -5.98 -8.02 1.62
C ILE A 153 -6.11 -9.54 1.51
N PRO A 154 -5.42 -10.33 2.36
CA PRO A 154 -5.53 -11.79 2.35
C PRO A 154 -6.90 -12.26 2.85
N SER A 155 -7.38 -13.36 2.27
CA SER A 155 -8.65 -14.00 2.65
C SER A 155 -9.87 -13.07 2.61
N LEU A 156 -9.85 -12.05 1.76
CA LEU A 156 -10.95 -11.11 1.57
C LEU A 156 -12.20 -11.81 0.99
N THR A 157 -13.24 -11.91 1.80
CA THR A 157 -14.59 -12.40 1.46
C THR A 157 -15.63 -11.29 1.71
N VAL A 158 -16.76 -11.36 1.01
CA VAL A 158 -17.83 -10.37 1.09
C VAL A 158 -19.16 -11.06 1.30
N ASN A 159 -19.91 -10.58 2.28
CA ASN A 159 -21.32 -10.88 2.43
C ASN A 159 -22.13 -9.67 1.95
N VAL A 160 -22.68 -9.77 0.74
CA VAL A 160 -23.43 -8.67 0.10
C VAL A 160 -24.74 -8.39 0.85
N GLU A 161 -25.35 -9.41 1.43
CA GLU A 161 -26.64 -9.29 2.13
C GLU A 161 -26.49 -8.53 3.44
N GLU A 162 -25.40 -8.78 4.16
CA GLU A 162 -25.09 -8.14 5.44
C GLU A 162 -24.23 -6.88 5.31
N TYR A 163 -23.84 -6.53 4.08
CA TYR A 163 -22.90 -5.44 3.80
C TYR A 163 -21.57 -5.64 4.54
N GLU A 164 -21.12 -6.89 4.71
CA GLU A 164 -19.97 -7.23 5.53
C GLU A 164 -18.79 -7.70 4.68
N VAL A 165 -17.58 -7.37 5.14
CA VAL A 165 -16.33 -7.88 4.60
C VAL A 165 -15.61 -8.64 5.71
N GLN A 166 -15.13 -9.84 5.40
CA GLN A 166 -14.28 -10.61 6.31
C GLN A 166 -12.89 -10.78 5.69
N LEU A 167 -11.85 -10.63 6.51
CA LEU A 167 -10.46 -10.70 6.05
C LEU A 167 -9.50 -11.19 7.14
N ASP A 168 -8.33 -11.71 6.75
CA ASP A 168 -7.23 -12.00 7.69
C ASP A 168 -6.52 -10.71 8.08
N TRP A 169 -6.87 -10.19 9.26
CA TRP A 169 -6.38 -8.89 9.72
C TRP A 169 -4.88 -8.92 10.04
N ARG A 170 -4.36 -10.05 10.56
CA ARG A 170 -2.93 -10.19 10.86
C ARG A 170 -2.12 -10.20 9.57
N GLY A 171 -2.60 -10.95 8.57
CA GLY A 171 -2.02 -10.99 7.24
C GLY A 171 -2.03 -9.61 6.58
N MET A 172 -3.16 -8.91 6.61
CA MET A 172 -3.32 -7.56 6.07
C MET A 172 -2.35 -6.57 6.73
N LEU A 173 -2.33 -6.47 8.07
CA LEU A 173 -1.42 -5.56 8.79
C LEU A 173 0.06 -5.89 8.53
N GLN A 174 0.40 -7.18 8.43
CA GLN A 174 1.76 -7.60 8.09
C GLN A 174 2.19 -7.12 6.71
N LEU A 175 1.31 -7.15 5.72
CA LEU A 175 1.63 -6.64 4.39
C LEU A 175 1.68 -5.10 4.41
N PHE A 176 0.70 -4.45 5.04
CA PHE A 176 0.55 -2.99 5.10
C PHE A 176 1.78 -2.33 5.76
N PHE A 177 2.10 -2.70 7.00
CA PHE A 177 3.22 -2.10 7.72
C PHE A 177 4.58 -2.48 7.15
N ARG A 178 4.68 -3.61 6.44
CA ARG A 178 5.91 -3.97 5.72
C ARG A 178 6.18 -3.03 4.55
N GLU A 179 5.15 -2.60 3.84
CA GLU A 179 5.30 -1.61 2.77
C GLU A 179 5.66 -0.24 3.33
N TYR A 180 5.02 0.16 4.44
CA TYR A 180 5.36 1.40 5.12
C TYR A 180 6.82 1.43 5.60
N ALA A 181 7.31 0.35 6.20
CA ALA A 181 8.71 0.25 6.61
C ALA A 181 9.69 0.35 5.42
N LYS A 182 9.33 -0.16 4.24
CA LYS A 182 10.15 -0.01 3.04
C LYS A 182 10.14 1.44 2.53
N LEU A 183 9.00 2.13 2.63
CA LEU A 183 8.88 3.54 2.27
C LEU A 183 9.72 4.41 3.20
N ASP A 184 9.66 4.16 4.51
CA ASP A 184 10.45 4.89 5.52
C ASP A 184 11.95 4.67 5.35
N ALA A 185 12.38 3.43 5.05
CA ALA A 185 13.77 3.16 4.69
C ALA A 185 14.22 3.95 3.44
N SER A 186 13.35 4.02 2.42
CA SER A 186 13.63 4.81 1.20
C SER A 186 13.74 6.31 1.50
N LYS A 187 12.93 6.81 2.44
CA LYS A 187 13.01 8.18 2.94
C LYS A 187 14.33 8.47 3.64
N ALA A 188 14.75 7.58 4.53
CA ALA A 188 16.04 7.71 5.22
C ALA A 188 17.21 7.68 4.23
N ASP A 189 17.17 6.81 3.22
CA ASP A 189 18.18 6.77 2.15
C ASP A 189 18.23 8.08 1.35
N TRP A 190 17.08 8.61 0.96
CA TRP A 190 16.98 9.88 0.24
C TRP A 190 17.52 11.05 1.08
N GLN A 191 17.16 11.13 2.37
CA GLN A 191 17.64 12.18 3.28
C GLN A 191 19.17 12.15 3.40
N ARG A 192 19.76 10.96 3.61
CA ARG A 192 21.22 10.79 3.67
C ARG A 192 21.93 11.25 2.39
N GLY A 193 21.38 10.89 1.23
CA GLY A 193 21.94 11.29 -0.08
C GLY A 193 21.81 12.79 -0.35
N HIS A 194 20.70 13.39 0.08
CA HIS A 194 20.42 14.80 -0.10
C HIS A 194 21.28 15.69 0.82
N GLU A 195 21.44 15.34 2.09
CA GLU A 195 22.33 16.03 3.03
C GLU A 195 23.79 16.05 2.53
N SER A 196 24.26 14.90 2.03
CA SER A 196 25.59 14.77 1.45
C SER A 196 25.76 15.70 0.23
N SER A 197 24.74 15.78 -0.63
CA SER A 197 24.76 16.66 -1.79
C SER A 197 24.82 18.14 -1.40
N HIS A 198 23.99 18.59 -0.44
CA HIS A 198 24.01 19.97 0.05
C HIS A 198 25.38 20.39 0.61
N GLN A 199 26.07 19.50 1.32
CA GLN A 199 27.43 19.78 1.82
C GLN A 199 28.43 19.99 0.66
N THR A 200 28.34 19.20 -0.42
CA THR A 200 29.20 19.39 -1.59
C THR A 200 28.90 20.68 -2.35
N THR A 201 27.62 21.09 -2.45
CA THR A 201 27.23 22.32 -3.13
C THR A 201 27.63 23.55 -2.30
N ALA A 202 27.50 23.49 -0.97
CA ALA A 202 27.93 24.53 -0.05
C ALA A 202 29.45 24.78 -0.15
N THR A 203 30.26 23.71 -0.17
CA THR A 203 31.72 23.83 -0.32
C THR A 203 32.14 24.37 -1.69
N ARG A 204 31.40 24.08 -2.77
CA ARG A 204 31.64 24.66 -4.10
C ARG A 204 31.30 26.15 -4.19
N LYS A 205 30.25 26.61 -3.51
CA LYS A 205 29.90 28.04 -3.43
C LYS A 205 31.02 28.87 -2.81
N VAL A 206 31.72 28.34 -1.80
CA VAL A 206 32.87 29.01 -1.17
C VAL A 206 34.04 29.18 -2.16
N LYS A 207 34.18 28.30 -3.16
CA LYS A 207 35.27 28.35 -4.16
C LYS A 207 35.00 29.27 -5.36
N GLY A 208 33.92 30.07 -5.36
CA GLY A 208 33.69 31.11 -6.38
C GLY A 208 33.43 30.60 -7.80
N SER A 209 33.16 29.29 -7.98
CA SER A 209 32.82 28.74 -9.29
C SER A 209 31.43 29.23 -9.70
N LYS A 210 31.32 29.82 -10.90
CA LYS A 210 30.02 30.21 -11.49
C LYS A 210 29.09 29.00 -11.49
N LEU A 211 28.01 29.06 -10.71
CA LEU A 211 26.97 28.04 -10.74
C LEU A 211 26.25 28.16 -12.09
N GLY A 212 26.41 27.14 -12.95
CA GLY A 212 25.43 26.89 -13.99
C GLY A 212 24.05 26.67 -13.35
N SER A 213 22.98 26.94 -14.10
CA SER A 213 21.59 26.74 -13.66
C SER A 213 21.44 25.35 -13.03
N MET A 214 21.48 25.27 -11.70
CA MET A 214 21.25 24.02 -10.98
C MET A 214 19.74 23.87 -10.87
N GLU A 215 19.23 22.76 -11.41
CA GLU A 215 17.85 22.32 -11.15
C GLU A 215 17.65 22.26 -9.63
N SER A 216 16.54 22.83 -9.16
CA SER A 216 16.14 22.73 -7.75
C SER A 216 16.04 21.25 -7.37
N PRO A 217 16.59 20.84 -6.21
CA PRO A 217 16.47 19.46 -5.78
C PRO A 217 14.98 19.06 -5.70
N ALA A 218 14.68 17.87 -6.20
CA ALA A 218 13.33 17.31 -6.15
C ALA A 218 12.80 17.30 -4.71
N LEU A 219 11.54 17.65 -4.53
CA LEU A 219 10.90 17.59 -3.21
C LEU A 219 10.64 16.12 -2.84
N TRP A 220 10.68 15.81 -1.54
CA TRP A 220 10.39 14.45 -1.06
C TRP A 220 9.03 13.94 -1.58
N GLN A 221 8.04 14.82 -1.75
CA GLN A 221 6.72 14.46 -2.27
C GLN A 221 6.78 13.82 -3.66
N ASP A 222 7.64 14.33 -4.55
CA ASP A 222 7.81 13.80 -5.90
C ASP A 222 8.48 12.41 -5.87
N ILE A 223 9.48 12.28 -5.01
CA ILE A 223 10.24 11.03 -4.79
C ILE A 223 9.38 9.98 -4.08
N GLU A 224 8.53 10.39 -3.15
CA GLU A 224 7.63 9.51 -2.40
C GLU A 224 6.64 8.82 -3.34
N ALA A 225 6.05 9.57 -4.28
CA ALA A 225 5.15 9.00 -5.28
C ALA A 225 5.86 7.96 -6.15
N GLU A 226 7.11 8.23 -6.58
CA GLU A 226 7.93 7.25 -7.32
C GLU A 226 8.28 6.03 -6.45
N CYS A 227 8.62 6.22 -5.17
CA CYS A 227 8.89 5.13 -4.24
C CYS A 227 7.67 4.22 -4.07
N ARG A 228 6.47 4.78 -3.93
CA ARG A 228 5.21 4.00 -3.84
C ARG A 228 4.96 3.19 -5.11
N ARG A 229 5.14 3.78 -6.31
CA ARG A 229 5.06 3.05 -7.59
C ARG A 229 6.07 1.90 -7.64
N ASN A 230 7.32 2.15 -7.27
CA ASN A 230 8.35 1.11 -7.27
C ASN A 230 8.05 -0.03 -6.27
N LEU A 231 7.53 0.28 -5.08
CA LEU A 231 7.10 -0.72 -4.11
C LEU A 231 5.94 -1.57 -4.64
N ARG A 232 4.94 -0.94 -5.26
CA ARG A 232 3.83 -1.62 -5.95
C ARG A 232 4.36 -2.55 -7.04
N ARG A 233 5.20 -2.04 -7.95
CA ARG A 233 5.79 -2.84 -9.04
C ARG A 233 6.57 -4.04 -8.51
N LYS A 234 7.32 -3.87 -7.42
CA LYS A 234 8.02 -4.98 -6.75
C LYS A 234 7.04 -6.04 -6.24
N ARG A 235 5.95 -5.63 -5.59
CA ARG A 235 4.88 -6.56 -5.14
C ARG A 235 4.25 -7.30 -6.32
N LEU A 236 3.93 -6.60 -7.41
CA LEU A 236 3.36 -7.22 -8.60
C LEU A 236 4.33 -8.24 -9.23
N LYS A 237 5.63 -7.92 -9.28
CA LYS A 237 6.65 -8.88 -9.75
C LYS A 237 6.74 -10.12 -8.87
N GLU A 238 6.64 -9.98 -7.55
CA GLU A 238 6.60 -11.11 -6.62
C GLU A 238 5.38 -12.00 -6.88
N HIS A 239 4.21 -11.39 -7.16
CA HIS A 239 2.97 -12.10 -7.48
C HIS A 239 3.02 -12.80 -8.85
N TYR A 240 3.51 -12.12 -9.88
CA TYR A 240 3.60 -12.60 -11.26
C TYR A 240 4.94 -13.24 -11.61
N ARG A 241 5.66 -13.78 -10.64
CA ARG A 241 7.02 -14.34 -10.82
C ARG A 241 7.09 -15.41 -11.93
N ASP A 242 5.99 -16.10 -12.19
CA ASP A 242 5.86 -17.19 -13.16
C ASP A 242 5.21 -16.74 -14.49
N ASN A 243 4.87 -15.45 -14.63
CA ASN A 243 4.26 -14.87 -15.83
C ASN A 243 5.23 -13.88 -16.50
N ALA A 244 5.99 -14.38 -17.49
CA ALA A 244 7.01 -13.61 -18.19
C ALA A 244 6.45 -12.35 -18.91
N GLU A 245 5.21 -12.41 -19.41
CA GLU A 245 4.56 -11.29 -20.10
C GLU A 245 4.24 -10.16 -19.11
N MET A 246 3.67 -10.50 -17.95
CA MET A 246 3.40 -9.52 -16.88
C MET A 246 4.69 -8.92 -16.32
N LEU A 247 5.73 -9.73 -16.10
CA LEU A 247 7.03 -9.21 -15.65
C LEU A 247 7.61 -8.21 -16.65
N TRP A 248 7.57 -8.55 -17.94
CA TRP A 248 7.96 -7.64 -19.02
C TRP A 248 7.14 -6.35 -19.01
N ALA A 249 5.82 -6.46 -18.85
CA ALA A 249 4.94 -5.29 -18.86
C ALA A 249 5.20 -4.36 -17.67
N ILE A 250 5.40 -4.93 -16.47
CA ILE A 250 5.77 -4.17 -15.26
C ILE A 250 7.14 -3.48 -15.43
N ASP A 251 8.12 -4.16 -16.02
CA ASP A 251 9.43 -3.57 -16.30
C ASP A 251 9.39 -2.48 -17.39
N SER A 252 8.38 -2.55 -18.25
CA SER A 252 8.15 -1.60 -19.35
C SER A 252 7.55 -0.28 -18.88
N LEU A 253 6.87 -0.24 -17.72
CA LEU A 253 6.23 0.97 -17.17
C LEU A 253 7.19 2.16 -17.04
N LYS A 254 8.45 1.93 -16.65
CA LYS A 254 9.44 3.02 -16.50
C LYS A 254 9.82 3.71 -17.81
N TYR A 255 9.74 3.00 -18.94
CA TYR A 255 10.00 3.57 -20.27
C TYR A 255 8.78 4.30 -20.78
N PHE A 256 7.62 3.71 -20.50
CA PHE A 256 6.32 4.25 -20.83
C PHE A 256 6.08 5.61 -20.15
N GLU A 257 6.33 5.72 -18.85
CA GLU A 257 6.25 6.98 -18.08
C GLU A 257 7.06 8.11 -18.71
N LYS A 258 8.27 7.79 -19.20
CA LYS A 258 9.17 8.78 -19.82
C LYS A 258 8.67 9.26 -21.18
N ALA A 259 7.90 8.44 -21.88
CA ALA A 259 7.31 8.81 -23.16
C ALA A 259 6.03 9.65 -23.01
N ASP A 260 5.33 9.50 -21.89
CA ASP A 260 4.02 10.09 -21.64
C ASP A 260 4.06 11.58 -21.28
N SER A 261 5.19 12.11 -20.81
CA SER A 261 5.24 13.46 -20.20
C SER A 261 4.89 14.65 -21.12
N SER A 262 4.68 14.47 -22.43
CA SER A 262 4.31 15.59 -23.32
C SER A 262 3.55 15.27 -24.61
N LYS A 263 3.31 13.99 -24.95
CA LYS A 263 2.94 13.64 -26.34
C LYS A 263 1.77 12.68 -26.51
N TRP A 264 1.14 12.20 -25.43
CA TRP A 264 0.07 11.25 -25.61
C TRP A 264 -1.28 11.95 -25.85
N SER A 265 -1.79 11.78 -27.07
CA SER A 265 -3.19 12.04 -27.39
C SER A 265 -3.92 10.69 -27.48
N SER A 266 -5.12 10.62 -26.88
CA SER A 266 -6.00 9.45 -26.91
C SER A 266 -6.45 9.04 -28.32
N ALA A 267 -6.22 9.90 -29.33
CA ALA A 267 -6.72 9.69 -30.69
C ALA A 267 -5.84 8.76 -31.56
N SER A 268 -4.61 8.45 -31.14
CA SER A 268 -3.79 7.45 -31.84
C SER A 268 -2.87 6.75 -30.85
N PRO A 269 -3.02 5.44 -30.59
CA PRO A 269 -2.00 4.66 -29.91
C PRO A 269 -0.79 4.62 -30.83
N LYS A 270 0.10 5.62 -30.71
CA LYS A 270 1.38 5.58 -31.38
C LYS A 270 2.07 4.33 -30.86
N MET A 271 2.52 3.50 -31.79
CA MET A 271 3.47 2.44 -31.49
C MET A 271 4.54 3.00 -30.55
N LEU A 272 4.90 2.23 -29.53
CA LEU A 272 5.91 2.61 -28.56
C LEU A 272 7.19 1.86 -28.91
N PRO A 273 7.91 2.24 -29.99
CA PRO A 273 9.09 1.50 -30.47
C PRO A 273 10.24 1.53 -29.47
N HIS A 274 10.15 2.35 -28.43
CA HIS A 274 11.12 2.45 -27.35
C HIS A 274 10.88 1.42 -26.23
N LEU A 275 9.75 0.70 -26.23
CA LEU A 275 9.53 -0.39 -25.28
C LEU A 275 10.37 -1.60 -25.70
N PRO A 276 11.32 -2.07 -24.87
CA PRO A 276 12.16 -3.21 -25.22
C PRO A 276 11.30 -4.47 -25.46
N GLY A 277 11.40 -5.12 -26.61
CA GLY A 277 10.62 -6.35 -26.89
C GLY A 277 9.23 -6.11 -27.50
N ALA A 278 8.83 -4.85 -27.72
CA ALA A 278 7.55 -4.47 -28.34
C ALA A 278 7.62 -4.18 -29.85
N GLY A 279 8.79 -4.31 -30.48
CA GLY A 279 8.99 -4.09 -31.91
C GLY A 279 8.30 -5.13 -32.78
N LEU A 280 8.02 -4.80 -34.04
CA LEU A 280 7.39 -5.75 -34.97
C LEU A 280 8.24 -7.01 -35.11
N GLY A 281 7.64 -8.18 -34.85
CA GLY A 281 8.33 -9.47 -34.84
C GLY A 281 9.04 -9.81 -33.52
N GLU A 282 9.03 -8.91 -32.53
CA GLU A 282 9.49 -9.22 -31.18
C GLU A 282 8.42 -9.94 -30.35
N ARG A 283 8.87 -10.62 -29.29
CA ARG A 283 8.05 -11.52 -28.46
C ARG A 283 6.79 -10.85 -27.89
N TRP A 284 6.84 -9.55 -27.59
CA TRP A 284 5.79 -8.85 -26.84
C TRP A 284 5.08 -7.76 -27.65
N PHE A 285 5.21 -7.76 -28.98
CA PHE A 285 4.54 -6.80 -29.86
C PHE A 285 3.02 -6.71 -29.62
N GLY A 286 2.35 -7.85 -29.41
CA GLY A 286 0.90 -7.90 -29.16
C GLY A 286 0.49 -7.49 -27.74
N SER A 287 1.46 -7.31 -26.84
CA SER A 287 1.24 -7.13 -25.41
C SER A 287 1.33 -5.67 -24.97
N THR A 288 1.47 -4.71 -25.89
CA THR A 288 1.60 -3.28 -25.54
C THR A 288 0.38 -2.73 -24.80
N ASN A 289 -0.82 -3.26 -25.08
CA ASN A 289 -2.04 -2.88 -24.38
C ASN A 289 -1.97 -3.21 -22.89
N LEU A 290 -1.28 -4.31 -22.52
CA LEU A 290 -1.08 -4.70 -21.13
C LEU A 290 -0.27 -3.65 -20.36
N VAL A 291 0.76 -3.05 -20.99
CA VAL A 291 1.55 -1.97 -20.38
C VAL A 291 0.68 -0.73 -20.15
N GLN A 292 -0.20 -0.41 -21.11
CA GLN A 292 -1.12 0.71 -21.01
C GLN A 292 -2.15 0.51 -19.88
N GLU A 293 -2.77 -0.67 -19.82
CA GLU A 293 -3.71 -1.03 -18.75
C GLU A 293 -3.04 -0.95 -17.37
N LEU A 294 -1.86 -1.55 -17.22
CA LEU A 294 -1.09 -1.50 -15.97
C LEU A 294 -0.73 -0.08 -15.54
N TYR A 295 -0.39 0.78 -16.49
CA TYR A 295 -0.08 2.17 -16.20
C TYR A 295 -1.31 2.95 -15.73
N LEU A 296 -2.46 2.77 -16.40
CA LEU A 296 -3.73 3.40 -15.99
C LEU A 296 -4.15 2.92 -14.59
N ASP A 297 -3.98 1.63 -14.31
CA ASP A 297 -4.27 1.03 -13.02
C ASP A 297 -3.35 1.57 -11.90
N GLU A 298 -2.06 1.72 -12.18
CA GLU A 298 -1.10 2.31 -11.25
C GLU A 298 -1.39 3.79 -10.99
N CYS A 299 -1.66 4.57 -12.02
CA CYS A 299 -2.05 5.98 -11.89
C CYS A 299 -3.35 6.13 -11.08
N SER A 300 -4.35 5.30 -11.37
CA SER A 300 -5.63 5.28 -10.64
C SER A 300 -5.41 4.96 -9.17
N SER A 301 -4.63 3.92 -8.86
CA SER A 301 -4.24 3.56 -7.50
C SER A 301 -3.55 4.70 -6.75
N MET A 302 -2.53 5.33 -7.34
CA MET A 302 -1.80 6.44 -6.70
C MET A 302 -2.73 7.62 -6.43
N ASN A 303 -3.57 7.99 -7.41
CA ASN A 303 -4.54 9.06 -7.24
C ASN A 303 -5.57 8.78 -6.14
N ARG A 304 -5.99 7.51 -5.97
CA ARG A 304 -6.86 7.11 -4.84
C ARG A 304 -6.16 7.31 -3.50
N ILE A 305 -4.93 6.83 -3.37
CA ILE A 305 -4.12 6.97 -2.15
C ILE A 305 -3.95 8.46 -1.81
N ASP A 306 -3.52 9.28 -2.77
CA ASP A 306 -3.29 10.72 -2.54
C ASP A 306 -4.58 11.47 -2.22
N THR A 307 -5.70 11.05 -2.81
CA THR A 307 -7.00 11.62 -2.48
C THR A 307 -7.40 11.30 -1.05
N GLN A 308 -7.22 10.05 -0.61
CA GLN A 308 -7.50 9.66 0.76
C GLN A 308 -6.59 10.35 1.78
N ILE A 309 -5.29 10.47 1.50
CA ILE A 309 -4.36 11.23 2.35
C ILE A 309 -4.84 12.68 2.52
N ARG A 310 -5.28 13.33 1.43
CA ARG A 310 -5.83 14.70 1.49
C ARG A 310 -7.12 14.79 2.29
N LEU A 311 -8.01 13.80 2.19
CA LEU A 311 -9.25 13.76 2.96
C LEU A 311 -8.97 13.63 4.46
N ILE A 312 -8.09 12.69 4.84
CA ILE A 312 -7.66 12.51 6.23
C ILE A 312 -6.99 13.79 6.76
N GLY A 313 -6.13 14.43 5.96
CA GLY A 313 -5.48 15.68 6.33
C GLY A 313 -6.47 16.82 6.60
N LYS A 314 -7.57 16.90 5.84
CA LYS A 314 -8.63 17.90 6.08
C LYS A 314 -9.40 17.63 7.37
N LEU A 315 -9.73 16.37 7.66
CA LEU A 315 -10.46 15.99 8.88
C LEU A 315 -9.64 16.26 10.16
N LYS A 316 -8.31 16.20 10.10
CA LYS A 316 -7.44 16.51 11.24
C LYS A 316 -7.24 18.02 11.45
N GLY A 317 -7.48 18.84 10.44
CA GLY A 317 -7.27 20.29 10.49
C GLY A 317 -8.51 21.11 10.84
N SER A 318 -9.69 20.48 10.86
CA SER A 318 -10.99 21.07 11.24
C SER A 318 -11.30 20.84 12.71
#